data_AF-A0A7H9STS4-F1
#
_entry.id   AF-A0A7H9STS4-F1
#
_cell.length_a   1.000
_cell.length_b   1.000
_cell.length_c   1.000
_cell.angle_alpha   90.00
_cell.angle_beta   90.00
_cell.angle_gamma   90.00
#
_symmetry.space_group_name_H-M   'P 1'
#
loop_
_entity.id
_entity.type
_entity.pdbx_description
1 polymer ?
#
loop_
_entity_poly.entity_id
_entity_poly.type
_entity_poly.pdbx_seq_one_letter_code
_entity_poly.pdbx_strand_id
1 'polypeptide(L)'
;MEQLLGAQVPIEKSFFRIPRFSASIAGFWPQSTKQARSPLTVLRFFVSTFVVAATGFGEIFYGFVHLDDLLDALEAFCPGVTQIICLLKMIVFYVRCKHLKRLVDKLYAFLWEDINVEKRRIMERLASVGSRLSFLLLACGSLTNTFFNILPLIKMSYYKWKSLEVDLLLPFN
;
A
#
# COMPACT_ATOMS: atom_id res chain seq x y z
N MET A 1 3.75 22.07 -6.16
CA MET A 1 3.78 21.24 -4.94
C MET A 1 3.25 21.97 -3.70
N GLU A 2 3.25 23.31 -3.65
CA GLU A 2 2.79 24.08 -2.48
C GLU A 2 1.26 24.13 -2.28
N GLN A 3 0.45 23.86 -3.32
CA GLN A 3 -1.01 23.85 -3.21
C GLN A 3 -1.61 22.59 -2.56
N LEU A 4 -0.80 21.56 -2.27
CA LEU A 4 -1.25 20.31 -1.64
C LEU A 4 -1.14 20.33 -0.10
N LEU A 5 -0.45 21.32 0.48
CA LEU A 5 -0.11 21.43 1.90
C LEU A 5 -0.34 22.83 2.48
N GLY A 6 -1.03 23.72 1.75
CA GLY A 6 -1.34 25.07 2.21
C GLY A 6 -2.30 25.08 3.39
N ALA A 7 -2.05 25.97 4.36
CA ALA A 7 -2.78 26.16 5.62
C ALA A 7 -4.28 26.50 5.50
N GLN A 8 -4.85 26.49 4.29
CA GLN A 8 -6.25 26.85 4.01
C GLN A 8 -7.18 25.67 3.70
N VAL A 9 -6.67 24.42 3.72
CA VAL A 9 -7.56 23.26 3.56
C VAL A 9 -8.09 22.88 4.95
N PRO A 10 -9.42 22.89 5.21
CA PRO A 10 -9.95 22.48 6.51
C PRO A 10 -9.40 21.10 6.87
N ILE A 11 -8.77 21.02 8.03
CA ILE A 11 -7.97 19.89 8.52
C ILE A 11 -8.79 18.58 8.45
N GLU A 12 -10.10 18.71 8.61
CA GLU A 12 -11.17 17.74 8.37
C GLU A 12 -11.02 16.90 7.09
N LYS A 13 -10.60 17.55 5.99
CA LYS A 13 -10.42 16.94 4.66
C LYS A 13 -9.00 16.48 4.38
N SER A 14 -8.01 16.94 5.14
CA SER A 14 -6.59 16.62 4.93
C SER A 14 -6.11 15.46 5.81
N PHE A 15 -6.63 15.34 7.04
CA PHE A 15 -6.18 14.42 8.10
C PHE A 15 -6.06 12.95 7.64
N PHE A 16 -7.01 12.49 6.81
CA PHE A 16 -7.03 11.11 6.28
C PHE A 16 -7.05 11.03 4.77
N ARG A 17 -6.80 12.11 4.03
CA ARG A 17 -7.00 12.10 2.57
C ARG A 17 -6.15 11.07 1.86
N ILE A 18 -4.87 11.00 2.24
CA ILE A 18 -3.89 10.08 1.62
C ILE A 18 -4.17 8.63 2.06
N PRO A 19 -4.30 8.31 3.36
CA PRO A 19 -4.70 6.96 3.79
C PRO A 19 -6.06 6.52 3.25
N ARG A 20 -7.02 7.45 3.13
CA ARG A 20 -8.35 7.19 2.57
C ARG A 20 -8.29 6.90 1.09
N PHE A 21 -7.51 7.67 0.35
CA PHE A 21 -7.33 7.45 -1.07
C PHE A 21 -6.65 6.11 -1.34
N SER A 22 -5.53 5.82 -0.69
CA SER A 22 -4.80 4.56 -0.86
C SER A 22 -5.64 3.35 -0.45
N ALA A 23 -6.30 3.39 0.70
CA ALA A 23 -7.16 2.30 1.15
C ALA A 23 -8.47 2.19 0.37
N SER A 24 -8.97 3.27 -0.24
CA SER A 24 -10.14 3.23 -1.11
C SER A 24 -9.81 2.65 -2.48
N ILE A 25 -8.62 2.91 -3.02
CA ILE A 25 -8.13 2.26 -4.24
C ILE A 25 -8.00 0.76 -4.00
N ALA A 26 -7.37 0.39 -2.89
CA ALA A 26 -7.15 -1.01 -2.54
C ALA A 26 -8.41 -1.73 -2.01
N GLY A 27 -9.53 -1.02 -1.85
CA GLY A 27 -10.81 -1.62 -1.47
C GLY A 27 -10.99 -1.92 0.03
N PHE A 28 -10.04 -1.53 0.89
CA PHE A 28 -10.10 -1.77 2.35
C PHE A 28 -10.77 -0.64 3.14
N TRP A 29 -11.04 0.52 2.53
CA TRP A 29 -11.52 1.67 3.30
C TRP A 29 -12.86 1.38 4.00
N PRO A 30 -12.98 1.66 5.32
CA PRO A 30 -14.21 1.44 6.06
C PRO A 30 -15.35 2.28 5.51
N GLN A 31 -16.28 1.63 4.79
CA GLN A 31 -17.55 2.22 4.37
C GLN A 31 -18.49 2.40 5.56
N SER A 32 -19.38 3.39 5.46
CA SER A 32 -20.31 3.76 6.53
C SER A 32 -21.20 2.58 6.93
N THR A 33 -21.39 2.35 8.23
CA THR A 33 -22.16 1.22 8.80
C THR A 33 -23.61 1.20 8.34
N LYS A 34 -24.13 2.34 7.85
CA LYS A 34 -25.51 2.50 7.36
C LYS A 34 -25.67 2.20 5.88
N GLN A 35 -24.58 2.03 5.12
CA GLN A 35 -24.63 1.80 3.69
C GLN A 35 -24.05 0.43 3.39
N ALA A 36 -24.85 -0.43 2.76
CA ALA A 36 -24.38 -1.73 2.29
C ALA A 36 -23.10 -1.54 1.47
N ARG A 37 -22.09 -2.41 1.69
CA ARG A 37 -20.83 -2.32 0.95
C ARG A 37 -21.16 -2.37 -0.55
N SER A 38 -20.69 -1.37 -1.30
CA SER A 38 -20.90 -1.37 -2.74
C SER A 38 -20.27 -2.64 -3.33
N PRO A 39 -20.97 -3.37 -4.21
CA PRO A 39 -20.42 -4.58 -4.82
C PRO A 39 -19.09 -4.31 -5.53
N LEU A 40 -18.88 -3.08 -6.04
CA LEU A 40 -17.63 -2.64 -6.64
C LEU A 40 -16.47 -2.59 -5.62
N THR A 41 -16.72 -2.19 -4.37
CA THR A 41 -15.68 -2.15 -3.34
C THR A 41 -15.27 -3.56 -2.90
N VAL A 42 -16.26 -4.45 -2.80
CA VAL A 42 -16.02 -5.87 -2.50
C VAL A 42 -15.26 -6.55 -3.64
N LEU A 43 -15.65 -6.29 -4.89
CA LEU A 43 -14.95 -6.79 -6.07
C LEU A 43 -13.49 -6.31 -6.10
N ARG A 44 -13.24 -5.01 -5.88
CA ARG A 44 -11.88 -4.47 -5.82
C ARG A 44 -11.04 -5.15 -4.74
N PHE A 45 -11.61 -5.34 -3.55
CA PHE A 45 -10.94 -6.09 -2.48
C PHE A 45 -10.57 -7.51 -2.93
N PHE A 46 -11.53 -8.27 -3.47
CA PHE A 46 -11.29 -9.64 -3.91
C PHE A 46 -10.25 -9.71 -5.02
N VAL A 47 -10.32 -8.83 -6.02
CA VAL A 47 -9.33 -8.76 -7.10
C VAL A 47 -7.95 -8.42 -6.55
N SER A 48 -7.83 -7.40 -5.69
CA SER A 48 -6.55 -7.04 -5.07
C SER A 48 -5.99 -8.18 -4.22
N THR A 49 -6.81 -8.82 -3.39
CA THR A 49 -6.37 -9.97 -2.58
C THR A 49 -5.99 -11.16 -3.44
N PHE A 50 -6.73 -11.43 -4.51
CA PHE A 50 -6.41 -12.52 -5.44
C PHE A 50 -5.09 -12.28 -6.16
N VAL A 51 -4.85 -11.07 -6.66
CA VAL A 51 -3.58 -10.71 -7.32
C VAL A 51 -2.40 -10.88 -6.36
N VAL A 52 -2.50 -10.32 -5.15
CA VAL A 52 -1.43 -10.45 -4.13
C VAL A 52 -1.21 -11.93 -3.76
N ALA A 53 -2.28 -12.73 -3.68
CA ALA A 53 -2.18 -14.16 -3.38
C ALA A 53 -1.50 -14.92 -4.51
N ALA A 54 -1.97 -14.74 -5.74
CA ALA A 54 -1.42 -15.40 -6.91
C ALA A 54 0.08 -15.08 -7.08
N THR A 55 0.47 -13.80 -6.91
CA THR A 55 1.88 -13.39 -6.97
C THR A 55 2.69 -14.01 -5.82
N GLY A 56 2.23 -13.92 -4.57
CA GLY A 56 2.96 -14.48 -3.43
C GLY A 56 3.13 -16.00 -3.51
N PHE A 57 2.09 -16.74 -3.91
CA PHE A 57 2.19 -18.19 -4.12
C PHE A 57 3.08 -18.52 -5.32
N GLY A 58 3.02 -17.74 -6.39
CA GLY A 58 3.87 -17.91 -7.57
C GLY A 58 5.36 -17.77 -7.25
N GLU A 59 5.74 -16.71 -6.52
CA GLU A 59 7.13 -16.46 -6.13
C GLU A 59 7.66 -17.54 -5.16
N ILE A 60 6.83 -17.99 -4.22
CA ILE A 60 7.20 -19.06 -3.29
C ILE A 60 7.34 -20.40 -4.03
N PHE A 61 6.43 -20.70 -4.94
CA PHE A 61 6.53 -21.91 -5.77
C PHE A 61 7.76 -21.86 -6.67
N TYR A 62 8.06 -20.70 -7.27
CA TYR A 62 9.28 -20.50 -8.05
C TYR A 62 10.53 -20.75 -7.21
N GLY A 63 10.57 -20.20 -5.98
CA GLY A 63 11.64 -20.45 -5.02
C GLY A 63 11.80 -21.94 -4.70
N PHE A 64 10.69 -22.67 -4.54
CA PHE A 64 10.71 -24.13 -4.32
C PHE A 64 11.22 -24.94 -5.52
N VAL A 65 10.90 -24.49 -6.74
CA VAL A 65 11.34 -25.17 -7.98
C VAL A 65 12.83 -24.95 -8.25
N HIS A 66 13.38 -23.80 -7.87
CA HIS A 66 14.80 -23.45 -8.10
C HIS A 66 15.66 -23.64 -6.85
N LEU A 67 15.33 -24.63 -5.99
CA LEU A 67 16.11 -24.93 -4.78
C LEU A 67 17.57 -25.31 -5.08
N ASP A 68 17.86 -25.74 -6.30
CA ASP A 68 19.20 -26.13 -6.75
C ASP A 68 20.17 -24.94 -6.75
N ASP A 69 19.66 -23.71 -6.93
CA ASP A 69 20.41 -22.48 -6.74
C ASP A 69 19.89 -21.72 -5.51
N LEU A 70 20.63 -21.86 -4.41
CA LEU A 70 20.25 -21.29 -3.12
C LEU A 70 20.10 -19.76 -3.16
N LEU A 71 20.85 -19.07 -4.03
CA LEU A 71 20.81 -17.62 -4.14
C LEU A 71 19.52 -17.17 -4.82
N ASP A 72 19.18 -17.79 -5.95
CA ASP A 72 17.94 -17.50 -6.69
C ASP A 72 16.69 -17.89 -5.89
N ALA A 73 16.74 -19.02 -5.16
CA ALA A 73 15.65 -19.43 -4.27
C ALA A 73 15.43 -18.41 -3.14
N LEU A 74 16.50 -17.91 -2.52
CA LEU A 74 16.40 -16.90 -1.45
C LEU A 74 15.90 -15.55 -1.99
N GLU A 75 16.36 -15.16 -3.18
CA GLU A 75 15.90 -13.96 -3.88
C GLU A 75 14.40 -14.02 -4.20
N ALA A 76 13.88 -15.20 -4.56
CA ALA A 76 12.46 -15.42 -4.81
C ALA A 76 11.60 -15.51 -3.53
N PHE A 77 12.14 -16.07 -2.44
CA PHE A 77 11.40 -16.15 -1.17
C PHE A 77 11.23 -14.79 -0.50
N CYS A 78 12.19 -13.87 -0.65
CA CYS A 78 12.11 -12.54 -0.06
C CYS A 78 10.82 -11.78 -0.45
N PRO A 79 10.52 -11.54 -1.75
CA PRO A 79 9.27 -10.91 -2.17
C PRO A 79 8.08 -11.80 -1.82
N GLY A 80 8.18 -13.12 -1.99
CA GLY A 80 7.08 -14.05 -1.69
C GLY A 80 6.58 -13.97 -0.23
N VAL A 81 7.49 -13.94 0.73
CA VAL A 81 7.15 -13.78 2.16
C VAL A 81 6.55 -12.41 2.44
N THR A 82 7.07 -11.33 1.82
CA THR A 82 6.46 -10.00 1.98
C THR A 82 5.02 -9.94 1.45
N GLN A 83 4.72 -10.64 0.36
CA GLN A 83 3.37 -10.75 -0.19
C GLN A 83 2.44 -11.51 0.76
N ILE A 84 2.89 -12.61 1.38
CA ILE A 84 2.10 -13.33 2.41
C ILE A 84 1.77 -12.41 3.59
N ILE A 85 2.76 -11.66 4.09
CA ILE A 85 2.55 -10.71 5.18
C ILE A 85 1.55 -9.62 4.75
N CYS A 86 1.61 -9.18 3.50
CA CYS A 86 0.65 -8.23 2.92
C CYS A 86 -0.78 -8.81 2.92
N LEU A 87 -0.95 -10.06 2.47
CA LEU A 87 -2.23 -10.77 2.50
C LEU A 87 -2.80 -10.85 3.92
N LEU A 88 -1.96 -11.24 4.88
CA LEU A 88 -2.37 -11.32 6.28
C LEU A 88 -2.85 -9.96 6.77
N LYS A 89 -2.13 -8.87 6.47
CA LYS A 89 -2.55 -7.51 6.80
C LYS A 89 -3.89 -7.17 6.16
N MET A 90 -4.08 -7.45 4.87
CA MET A 90 -5.34 -7.20 4.15
C MET A 90 -6.52 -7.94 4.80
N ILE A 91 -6.34 -9.20 5.18
CA ILE A 91 -7.36 -10.01 5.87
C ILE A 91 -7.68 -9.41 7.24
N VAL A 92 -6.66 -9.06 8.03
CA VAL A 92 -6.85 -8.43 9.35
C VAL A 92 -7.61 -7.11 9.22
N PHE A 93 -7.25 -6.26 8.26
CA PHE A 93 -7.97 -5.01 7.99
C PHE A 93 -9.41 -5.25 7.56
N TYR A 94 -9.67 -6.28 6.75
CA TYR A 94 -11.02 -6.64 6.33
C TYR A 94 -11.89 -7.10 7.51
N VAL A 95 -11.37 -8.00 8.35
CA VAL A 95 -12.07 -8.54 9.54
C VAL A 95 -12.28 -7.45 10.59
N ARG A 96 -11.26 -6.62 10.84
CA ARG A 96 -11.29 -5.54 11.83
C ARG A 96 -11.81 -4.21 11.27
N CYS A 97 -12.36 -4.19 10.07
CA CYS A 97 -12.85 -2.98 9.39
C CYS A 97 -13.87 -2.19 10.25
N LYS A 98 -14.75 -2.88 10.99
CA LYS A 98 -15.69 -2.25 11.94
C LYS A 98 -14.98 -1.54 13.11
N HIS A 99 -13.87 -2.10 13.59
CA HIS A 99 -13.08 -1.49 14.65
C HIS A 99 -12.30 -0.28 14.13
N LEU A 100 -11.67 -0.41 12.97
CA LEU A 100 -10.99 0.71 12.28
C LEU A 100 -11.95 1.87 12.05
N LYS A 101 -13.19 1.59 11.61
CA LYS A 101 -14.22 2.61 11.47
C LYS A 101 -14.52 3.34 12.78
N ARG A 102 -14.73 2.60 13.88
CA ARG A 102 -14.98 3.21 15.19
C ARG A 102 -13.84 4.10 15.64
N LEU A 103 -12.59 3.75 15.34
CA LEU A 103 -11.43 4.59 15.65
C LEU A 103 -11.45 5.89 14.82
N VAL A 104 -11.70 5.79 13.52
CA VAL A 104 -11.82 6.95 12.63
C VAL A 104 -12.96 7.86 13.08
N ASP A 105 -14.13 7.31 13.36
CA ASP A 105 -15.30 8.07 13.80
C ASP A 105 -15.05 8.76 15.16
N LYS A 106 -14.35 8.10 16.10
CA LYS A 106 -13.92 8.71 17.38
C LYS A 106 -12.91 9.84 17.18
N LEU A 107 -11.96 9.68 16.27
CA LEU A 107 -11.00 10.73 15.91
C LEU A 107 -11.72 11.96 15.33
N TYR A 108 -12.71 11.74 14.47
CA TYR A 108 -13.55 12.82 13.95
C TYR A 108 -14.38 13.49 15.03
N ALA A 109 -14.98 12.72 15.94
CA ALA A 109 -15.72 13.27 17.07
C ALA A 109 -14.83 14.13 17.97
N PHE A 110 -13.62 13.68 18.30
CA PHE A 110 -12.66 14.49 19.06
C PHE A 110 -12.17 15.75 18.33
N LEU A 111 -12.21 15.77 17.00
CA LEU A 111 -11.86 16.96 16.23
C LEU A 111 -12.99 18.00 16.22
N TRP A 112 -14.24 17.55 16.37
CA TRP A 112 -15.46 18.37 16.35
C TRP A 112 -15.93 18.80 17.75
N GLU A 113 -15.61 18.02 18.77
CA GLU A 113 -15.85 18.39 20.16
C GLU A 113 -14.99 19.62 20.51
N ASP A 114 -15.53 20.55 21.30
CA ASP A 114 -14.89 21.84 21.62
C ASP A 114 -13.75 21.64 22.62
N ILE A 115 -12.72 20.91 22.19
CA ILE A 115 -11.58 20.55 23.01
C ILE A 115 -10.67 21.77 23.11
N ASN A 116 -10.27 22.08 24.34
CA ASN A 116 -9.27 23.05 24.74
C ASN A 116 -8.18 23.26 23.65
N VAL A 117 -7.95 24.52 23.25
CA VAL A 117 -7.16 24.94 22.07
C VAL A 117 -5.79 24.25 21.97
N GLU A 118 -5.19 23.94 23.12
CA GLU A 118 -3.91 23.24 23.23
C GLU A 118 -3.96 21.78 22.73
N LYS A 119 -5.00 21.02 23.08
CA LYS A 119 -5.16 19.63 22.63
C LYS A 119 -5.44 19.56 21.13
N ARG A 120 -6.19 20.52 20.60
CA ARG A 120 -6.41 20.67 19.16
C ARG A 120 -5.09 20.88 18.41
N ARG A 121 -4.24 21.80 18.89
CA ARG A 121 -2.92 22.06 18.29
C ARG A 121 -2.01 20.82 18.30
N ILE A 122 -2.02 20.02 19.37
CA ILE A 122 -1.26 18.76 19.43
C ILE A 122 -1.78 17.77 18.39
N MET A 123 -3.10 17.59 18.33
CA MET A 123 -3.75 16.69 17.38
C MET A 123 -3.45 17.07 15.93
N GLU A 124 -3.49 18.37 15.60
CA GLU A 124 -3.14 18.89 14.27
C GLU A 124 -1.69 18.60 13.89
N ARG A 125 -0.74 18.74 14.83
CA ARG A 125 0.67 18.40 14.59
C ARG A 125 0.84 16.90 14.31
N LEU A 126 0.24 16.03 15.13
CA LEU A 126 0.30 14.59 14.93
C LEU A 126 -0.34 14.17 13.59
N ALA A 127 -1.45 14.80 13.22
CA ALA A 127 -2.11 14.60 11.93
C ALA A 127 -1.20 14.93 10.74
N SER A 128 -0.56 16.10 10.81
CA SER A 128 0.31 16.59 9.76
C SER A 128 1.51 15.67 9.58
N VAL A 129 2.10 15.21 10.70
CA VAL A 129 3.18 14.21 10.68
C VAL A 129 2.70 12.89 10.09
N GLY A 130 1.54 12.38 10.51
CA GLY A 130 0.96 11.14 9.98
C GLY A 130 0.67 11.20 8.48
N SER A 131 0.16 12.33 7.99
CA SER A 131 -0.10 12.56 6.57
C SER A 131 1.19 12.63 5.76
N ARG A 132 2.23 13.32 6.27
CA ARG A 132 3.56 13.37 5.64
C ARG A 132 4.22 11.99 5.59
N LEU A 133 4.17 11.22 6.68
CA LEU A 133 4.69 9.86 6.72
C LEU A 133 3.95 8.94 5.74
N SER A 134 2.62 9.05 5.68
CA SER A 134 1.80 8.30 4.72
C SER A 134 2.15 8.65 3.27
N PHE A 135 2.38 9.93 2.98
CA PHE A 135 2.83 10.39 1.67
C PHE A 135 4.22 9.86 1.33
N LEU A 136 5.18 9.96 2.26
CA LEU A 136 6.52 9.43 2.08
C LEU A 136 6.51 7.92 1.83
N LEU A 137 5.73 7.16 2.59
CA LEU A 137 5.55 5.72 2.37
C LEU A 137 4.98 5.41 0.98
N LEU A 138 3.96 6.16 0.56
CA LEU A 138 3.36 6.00 -0.76
C LEU A 138 4.36 6.35 -1.87
N ALA A 139 5.11 7.44 -1.72
CA ALA A 139 6.10 7.89 -2.67
C ALA A 139 7.27 6.90 -2.78
N CYS A 140 7.86 6.49 -1.65
CA CYS A 140 8.90 5.48 -1.62
C CYS A 140 8.41 4.16 -2.22
N GLY A 141 7.24 3.66 -1.82
CA GLY A 141 6.67 2.43 -2.38
C GLY A 141 6.43 2.51 -3.90
N SER A 142 5.93 3.64 -4.38
CA SER A 142 5.71 3.87 -5.83
C SER A 142 7.03 3.95 -6.59
N LEU A 143 8.03 4.62 -6.03
CA LEU A 143 9.36 4.76 -6.62
C LEU A 143 10.06 3.41 -6.69
N THR A 144 10.08 2.65 -5.59
CA THR A 144 10.63 1.28 -5.54
C THR A 144 9.94 0.38 -6.55
N ASN A 145 8.60 0.38 -6.62
CA ASN A 145 7.86 -0.39 -7.63
C ASN A 145 8.23 0.04 -9.05
N THR A 146 8.40 1.34 -9.29
CA THR A 146 8.82 1.85 -10.61
C THR A 146 10.21 1.37 -10.98
N PHE A 147 11.18 1.41 -10.04
CA PHE A 147 12.52 0.87 -10.27
C PHE A 147 12.51 -0.63 -10.55
N PHE A 148 11.74 -1.41 -9.78
CA PHE A 148 11.63 -2.86 -9.99
C PHE A 148 11.06 -3.24 -11.35
N ASN A 149 10.17 -2.42 -11.92
CA ASN A 149 9.62 -2.66 -13.25
C ASN A 149 10.52 -2.11 -14.37
N ILE A 150 11.14 -0.95 -14.17
CA ILE A 150 11.95 -0.28 -15.21
C ILE A 150 13.31 -0.95 -15.37
N LEU A 151 13.98 -1.36 -14.30
CA LEU A 151 15.32 -1.94 -14.35
C LEU A 151 15.41 -3.19 -15.26
N PRO A 152 14.54 -4.22 -15.13
CA PRO A 152 14.57 -5.37 -16.03
C PRO A 152 14.20 -4.98 -17.48
N LEU A 153 13.30 -4.01 -17.68
CA LEU A 153 12.97 -3.53 -19.02
C LEU A 153 14.17 -2.84 -19.69
N ILE A 154 14.94 -2.04 -18.95
CA ILE A 154 16.17 -1.42 -19.44
C ILE A 154 17.21 -2.50 -19.76
N LYS A 155 17.42 -3.47 -18.86
CA LYS A 155 18.34 -4.59 -19.09
C LYS A 155 17.96 -5.36 -20.37
N MET A 156 16.70 -5.78 -20.51
CA MET A 156 16.21 -6.48 -21.70
C MET A 156 16.34 -5.64 -22.98
N SER A 157 16.04 -4.34 -22.90
CA SER A 157 16.19 -3.43 -24.05
C SER A 157 17.66 -3.30 -24.48
N TYR A 158 18.58 -3.24 -23.51
CA TYR A 158 20.02 -3.19 -23.74
C TYR A 158 20.55 -4.49 -24.35
N TYR A 159 20.19 -5.66 -23.80
CA TYR A 159 20.60 -6.97 -24.33
C TYR A 159 20.09 -7.16 -25.77
N LYS A 160 18.84 -6.79 -26.03
CA LYS A 160 18.26 -6.83 -27.38
C LYS A 160 18.97 -5.89 -28.35
N TRP A 161 19.37 -4.69 -27.91
CA TRP A 161 20.15 -3.75 -28.73
C TRP A 161 21.53 -4.31 -29.09
N LYS A 162 22.15 -5.07 -28.17
CA LYS A 162 23.47 -5.67 -28.36
C LYS A 162 23.46 -7.05 -29.04
N SER A 163 22.28 -7.57 -29.41
CA SER A 163 22.10 -8.91 -29.97
C SER A 163 22.74 -10.03 -29.12
N LEU A 164 22.74 -9.85 -27.80
CA LEU A 164 23.18 -10.85 -26.83
C LEU A 164 22.01 -11.79 -26.51
N GLU A 165 22.31 -13.04 -26.14
CA GLU A 165 21.28 -13.97 -25.66
C GLU A 165 20.60 -13.38 -24.42
N VAL A 166 19.26 -13.41 -24.42
CA VAL A 166 18.45 -12.87 -23.31
C VAL A 166 18.40 -13.95 -22.24
N ASP A 167 19.33 -13.90 -21.30
CA ASP A 167 19.13 -14.60 -20.03
C ASP A 167 17.99 -13.90 -19.29
N LEU A 168 17.02 -14.70 -18.84
CA LEU A 168 15.89 -14.24 -18.04
C LEU A 168 16.39 -13.89 -16.63
N LEU A 169 17.21 -12.86 -16.53
CA LEU A 169 17.83 -12.42 -15.29
C LEU A 169 16.74 -11.83 -14.40
N LEU A 170 16.62 -12.39 -13.19
CA LEU A 170 15.83 -11.83 -12.10
C LEU A 170 16.26 -10.37 -11.85
N PRO A 171 15.40 -9.52 -11.26
CA PRO A 171 15.65 -8.08 -11.14
C PRO A 171 17.01 -7.71 -10.50
N PHE A 172 17.60 -8.61 -9.69
CA PHE A 172 18.88 -8.37 -9.04
C PHE A 172 20.09 -9.07 -9.70
N ASN A 173 19.89 -9.89 -10.75
CA ASN A 173 20.97 -10.54 -11.51
C ASN A 173 21.31 -9.74 -12.78
#